data_AF-A0A7R9F7H1-F1
#
_entry.id   AF-A0A7R9F7H1-F1
#
_cell.length_a   1.000
_cell.length_b   1.000
_cell.length_c   1.000
_cell.angle_alpha   90.00
_cell.angle_beta   90.00
_cell.angle_gamma   90.00
#
_symmetry.space_group_name_H-M   'P 1'
#
loop_
_entity.id
_entity.type
_entity.pdbx_description
1 polymer ?
#
loop_
_entity_poly.entity_id
_entity_poly.type
_entity_poly.pdbx_seq_one_letter_code
_entity_poly.pdbx_strand_id
1 'polypeptide(L)'
;MERLCRVCARKGDDDLVPIFKGRGKHFHLDQVINSHLPIKVCVSDVLPVHVCTECLEKLLVCEAACSRVSTSRAHTQSHAGSSLPQ
;
A
#
# COMPACT_ATOMS: atom_id res chain seq x y z
N MET A 1 21.10 0.16 13.10
CA MET A 1 20.00 0.86 12.40
C MET A 1 18.72 0.50 13.14
N GLU A 2 18.06 1.50 13.73
CA GLU A 2 16.89 1.26 14.57
C GLU A 2 15.71 0.80 13.71
N ARG A 3 15.00 -0.24 14.16
CA ARG A 3 13.79 -0.74 13.51
C ARG A 3 12.62 0.15 13.89
N LEU A 4 12.25 1.06 12.98
CA LEU A 4 11.16 2.03 13.17
C LEU A 4 9.95 1.70 12.30
N CYS A 5 8.76 2.01 12.82
CA CYS A 5 7.54 2.01 12.02
C CYS A 5 7.56 3.17 11.01
N ARG A 6 7.27 2.88 9.74
CA ARG A 6 7.19 3.85 8.63
C ARG A 6 6.12 4.92 8.80
N VAL A 7 5.08 4.62 9.59
CA VAL A 7 3.90 5.49 9.76
C VAL A 7 4.03 6.36 11.02
N CYS A 8 4.38 5.78 12.16
CA CYS A 8 4.41 6.50 13.44
C CYS A 8 5.80 6.74 14.02
N ALA A 9 6.86 6.28 13.35
CA ALA A 9 8.25 6.40 13.78
C ALA A 9 8.57 5.81 15.17
N ARG A 10 7.68 5.01 15.77
CA ARG A 10 7.99 4.26 17.00
C ARG A 10 8.97 3.14 16.72
N LYS A 11 9.90 2.91 17.64
CA LYS A 11 10.77 1.73 17.67
C LYS A 11 9.93 0.49 17.92
N GLY A 12 10.23 -0.59 17.22
CA GLY A 12 9.61 -1.88 17.43
C GLY A 12 10.68 -2.96 17.35
N ASP A 13 10.98 -3.59 18.48
CA ASP A 13 11.97 -4.66 18.53
C ASP A 13 11.39 -5.96 17.96
N ASP A 14 10.10 -6.25 18.20
CA ASP A 14 9.47 -7.55 17.83
C ASP A 14 8.19 -7.46 16.97
N ASP A 15 7.48 -6.33 16.92
CA ASP A 15 6.14 -6.23 16.28
C ASP A 15 6.10 -5.49 14.94
N LEU A 16 7.20 -5.52 14.19
CA LEU A 16 7.30 -4.84 12.91
C LEU A 16 7.01 -5.78 11.73
N VAL A 17 5.99 -5.41 10.96
CA VAL A 17 5.56 -6.11 9.76
C VAL A 17 6.30 -5.51 8.56
N PRO A 18 7.03 -6.31 7.76
CA PRO A 18 7.65 -5.82 6.53
C PRO A 18 6.58 -5.39 5.52
N ILE A 19 6.71 -4.20 4.93
CA ILE A 19 5.73 -3.67 3.96
C ILE A 19 5.64 -4.55 2.71
N PHE A 20 6.79 -4.96 2.18
CA PHE A 20 6.89 -5.63 0.88
C PHE A 20 7.03 -7.16 0.96
N LYS A 21 6.86 -7.77 2.14
CA LYS A 21 7.02 -9.22 2.36
C LYS A 21 5.96 -9.76 3.34
N GLY A 22 5.75 -11.08 3.34
CA GLY A 22 4.87 -11.76 4.29
C GLY A 22 3.48 -11.14 4.36
N ARG A 23 3.02 -10.81 5.58
CA ARG A 23 1.70 -10.17 5.79
C ARG A 23 1.57 -8.83 5.06
N GLY A 24 2.64 -8.02 4.99
CA GLY A 24 2.53 -6.72 4.33
C GLY A 24 2.25 -6.84 2.83
N LYS A 25 2.89 -7.82 2.17
CA LYS A 25 2.58 -8.15 0.78
C LYS A 25 1.16 -8.72 0.63
N HIS A 26 0.72 -9.59 1.54
CA HIS A 26 -0.63 -10.16 1.51
C HIS A 26 -1.72 -9.07 1.57
N PHE A 27 -1.52 -8.04 2.39
CA PHE A 27 -2.46 -6.91 2.51
C PHE A 27 -2.18 -5.75 1.54
N HIS A 28 -1.23 -5.90 0.60
CA HIS A 28 -0.84 -4.82 -0.33
C HIS A 28 -0.53 -3.49 0.38
N LEU A 29 0.22 -3.53 1.49
CA LEU A 29 0.43 -2.36 2.35
C LEU A 29 1.07 -1.18 1.64
N ASP A 30 1.89 -1.42 0.62
CA ASP A 30 2.44 -0.36 -0.22
C ASP A 30 1.31 0.45 -0.89
N GLN A 31 0.32 -0.23 -1.44
CA GLN A 31 -0.83 0.41 -2.09
C GLN A 31 -1.73 1.11 -1.08
N VAL A 32 -2.02 0.45 0.05
CA VAL A 32 -2.84 1.01 1.12
C VAL A 32 -2.22 2.29 1.68
N ILE A 33 -0.92 2.27 2.00
CA ILE A 33 -0.18 3.46 2.49
C ILE A 33 -0.19 4.56 1.42
N ASN A 34 0.15 4.22 0.17
CA ASN A 34 0.24 5.18 -0.93
C ASN A 34 -1.10 5.82 -1.31
N SER A 35 -2.23 5.19 -0.93
CA SER A 35 -3.59 5.65 -1.23
C SER A 35 -4.21 6.46 -0.10
N HIS A 36 -3.95 6.11 1.17
CA HIS A 36 -4.62 6.72 2.33
C HIS A 36 -3.76 7.70 3.12
N LEU A 37 -2.43 7.65 2.97
CA LEU A 37 -1.53 8.54 3.69
C LEU A 37 -0.83 9.51 2.74
N PRO A 38 -0.46 10.73 3.22
CA PRO A 38 0.30 11.70 2.45
C PRO A 38 1.80 11.36 2.41
N ILE A 39 2.14 10.07 2.30
CA ILE A 39 3.51 9.58 2.16
C ILE A 39 3.57 8.58 1.00
N LYS A 40 4.75 8.42 0.42
CA LYS A 40 5.01 7.37 -0.56
C LYS A 40 6.00 6.36 -0.01
N VAL A 41 5.73 5.09 -0.30
CA VAL A 41 6.60 3.97 0.01
C VAL A 41 6.98 3.22 -1.26
N CYS A 42 8.27 2.90 -1.37
CA CYS A 42 8.84 2.12 -2.47
C CYS A 42 9.78 1.04 -1.91
N VAL A 43 9.92 -0.07 -2.63
CA VAL A 43 10.84 -1.16 -2.23
C VAL A 43 12.31 -0.71 -2.19
N SER A 44 12.65 0.34 -2.94
CA SER A 44 13.98 0.95 -2.98
C SER A 44 14.18 2.06 -1.94
N ASP A 45 13.23 2.25 -1.01
CA ASP A 45 13.37 3.27 0.02
C ASP A 45 14.58 2.98 0.92
N VAL A 46 15.39 4.01 1.17
CA VAL A 46 16.43 3.99 2.21
C VAL A 46 15.86 4.22 3.62
N LEU A 47 14.56 4.50 3.70
CA LEU A 47 13.80 4.70 4.93
C LEU A 47 13.22 3.38 5.44
N PRO A 48 12.71 3.32 6.69
CA PRO A 48 12.21 2.08 7.26
C PRO A 48 11.08 1.44 6.42
N VAL A 49 11.29 0.19 6.00
CA VAL A 49 10.33 -0.58 5.18
C VAL A 49 9.42 -1.51 6.01
N HIS A 50 9.10 -1.08 7.24
CA HIS A 50 8.28 -1.85 8.18
C HIS A 50 7.19 -0.99 8.84
N VAL A 51 6.11 -1.62 9.31
CA VAL A 51 5.00 -0.97 10.00
C VAL A 51 4.68 -1.76 11.28
N CYS A 52 4.43 -1.07 12.39
CA CYS A 52 4.00 -1.75 13.62
C CYS A 52 2.55 -2.25 13.52
N THR A 53 2.21 -3.27 14.31
CA THR A 53 0.86 -3.87 14.31
C THR A 53 -0.26 -2.85 14.50
N GLU A 54 -0.13 -1.89 15.41
CA GLU A 54 -1.15 -0.83 15.61
C GLU A 54 -1.39 0.02 14.34
N CYS A 55 -0.33 0.36 13.61
CA CYS A 55 -0.47 1.12 12.37
C CYS A 55 -1.04 0.26 11.24
N LEU A 56 -0.69 -1.03 11.19
CA LEU A 56 -1.27 -1.98 10.26
C LEU A 56 -2.79 -2.07 10.46
N GLU A 57 -3.26 -2.29 11.69
CA GLU A 57 -4.70 -2.42 11.97
C GLU A 57 -5.47 -1.18 11.54
N LYS A 58 -4.95 0.01 11.87
CA LYS A 58 -5.55 1.29 11.44
C LYS A 58 -5.61 1.43 9.92
N LEU A 59 -4.54 1.07 9.21
CA LEU A 59 -4.50 1.09 7.75
C LEU A 59 -5.55 0.15 7.13
N LEU A 60 -5.74 -1.05 7.69
CA LEU A 60 -6.74 -2.00 7.19
C LEU A 60 -8.17 -1.54 7.47
N VAL A 61 -8.42 -0.91 8.62
CA VAL A 61 -9.72 -0.28 8.91
C VAL A 61 -10.00 0.85 7.93
N CYS A 62 -9.00 1.70 7.63
CA CYS A 62 -9.13 2.75 6.62
C CYS A 62 -9.43 2.18 5.23
N GLU A 63 -8.69 1.16 4.79
CA GLU A 63 -8.92 0.49 3.50
C GLU A 63 -10.34 -0.09 3.40
N ALA A 64 -10.79 -0.79 4.44
CA ALA A 64 -12.15 -1.36 4.51
C ALA A 64 -13.25 -0.29 4.54
N ALA A 65 -12.98 0.89 5.11
CA ALA A 65 -13.92 2.00 5.12
C ALA A 65 -13.98 2.73 3.76
N CYS A 66 -12.84 3.01 3.14
CA CYS A 66 -12.73 3.76 1.88
C CYS A 66 -13.12 2.94 0.64
N SER A 67 -12.97 1.60 0.67
CA SER A 67 -13.40 0.72 -0.41
C SER A 67 -14.91 0.79 -0.70
N ARG A 68 -15.73 1.23 0.27
CA ARG A 68 -17.17 1.50 0.05
C ARG A 68 -17.45 2.69 -0.87
N VAL A 69 -16.44 3.52 -1.13
CA VAL A 69 -16.56 4.77 -1.93
C VAL A 69 -16.05 4.56 -3.37
N SER A 70 -15.40 3.43 -3.69
CA SER A 70 -14.56 3.30 -4.88
C SER A 70 -14.94 2.18 -5.88
N THR A 71 -16.19 1.71 -5.94
CA THR A 71 -16.71 0.81 -7.01
C THR A 71 -16.80 1.49 -8.39
N SER A 72 -15.76 2.21 -8.80
CA SER A 72 -15.57 2.74 -10.15
C SER A 72 -14.07 2.83 -10.50
N ARG A 73 -13.33 1.72 -10.44
CA ARG A 73 -12.05 1.57 -11.16
C ARG A 73 -12.03 0.35 -12.07
N ALA A 74 -13.20 -0.04 -12.60
CA ALA A 74 -13.29 -0.88 -13.79
C ALA A 74 -13.63 0.03 -14.99
N HIS A 75 -12.61 0.58 -15.65
CA HIS A 75 -12.74 0.98 -17.05
C HIS A 75 -11.83 0.08 -17.88
N THR A 76 -12.50 -0.88 -18.49
CA THR A 76 -12.13 -1.70 -19.63
C THR A 76 -11.52 -0.87 -20.76
N GLN A 77 -10.41 -1.32 -21.35
CA GLN A 77 -10.13 -1.08 -22.76
C GLN A 77 -9.59 -2.37 -23.40
N SER A 78 -10.52 -3.12 -23.99
CA SER A 78 -10.29 -4.14 -25.00
C SER A 78 -10.87 -3.63 -26.34
N HIS A 79 -10.00 -3.56 -27.35
CA HIS A 79 -10.22 -3.57 -28.82
C HIS A 79 -11.25 -2.63 -29.49
N ALA A 80 -10.75 -1.81 -30.44
CA ALA A 80 -11.25 -1.73 -31.83
C ALA A 80 -10.35 -0.80 -32.68
N GLY A 81 -9.91 -1.25 -33.87
CA GLY A 81 -9.32 -0.34 -34.88
C GLY A 81 -8.34 -0.96 -35.87
N SER A 82 -8.76 -2.00 -36.61
CA SER A 82 -8.07 -2.46 -37.82
C SER A 82 -8.27 -1.47 -38.98
N SER A 83 -7.17 -1.15 -39.68
CA SER A 83 -6.98 -0.82 -41.10
C SER A 83 -8.04 -0.05 -41.92
N LEU A 84 -7.60 0.99 -42.65
CA LEU A 84 -7.67 1.01 -44.14
C LEU A 84 -6.71 2.10 -44.73
N PRO A 85 -6.17 1.91 -45.95
CA PRO A 85 -5.27 2.86 -46.61
C PRO A 85 -6.02 3.82 -47.57
N GLN A 86 -5.40 4.97 -47.85
CA GLN A 86 -5.54 5.70 -49.11
C GLN A 86 -4.16 6.02 -49.66
#